data_AF-A0A356IA33-F1
#
_entry.id   AF-A0A356IA33-F1
#
_cell.length_a   1.000
_cell.length_b   1.000
_cell.length_c   1.000
_cell.angle_alpha   90.00
_cell.angle_beta   90.00
_cell.angle_gamma   90.00
#
_symmetry.space_group_name_H-M   'P 1'
#
loop_
_entity.id
_entity.type
_entity.pdbx_description
1 polymer ?
#
loop_
_entity_poly.entity_id
_entity_poly.type
_entity_poly.pdbx_seq_one_letter_code
_entity_poly.pdbx_strand_id
1 'polypeptide(L)'
;MRTDDLYLLFQPIVNVETSTTNVAKVDEYEVLLRSYKTDIFPSDEFHFILSHEEYYIIFMNWFSEKLEEKLNQHPEIVLSVNF
;
A
#
# COMPACT_ATOMS: atom_id res chain seq x y z
N MET A 1 -4.54 5.50 -18.13
CA MET A 1 -4.93 4.60 -17.03
C MET A 1 -5.52 5.45 -15.92
N ARG A 2 -6.61 5.02 -15.26
CA ARG A 2 -7.21 5.76 -14.14
C ARG A 2 -6.78 5.10 -12.84
N THR A 3 -6.44 5.89 -11.83
CA THR A 3 -6.16 5.40 -10.46
C THR A 3 -7.34 4.66 -9.85
N ASP A 4 -8.56 4.85 -10.39
CA ASP A 4 -9.77 4.10 -10.05
C ASP A 4 -9.64 2.57 -10.22
N ASP A 5 -8.71 2.10 -11.06
CA ASP A 5 -8.42 0.66 -11.26
C ASP A 5 -7.47 0.09 -10.19
N LEU A 6 -6.97 0.94 -9.28
CA LEU A 6 -5.97 0.58 -8.28
C LEU A 6 -6.52 0.64 -6.85
N TYR A 7 -5.95 -0.18 -5.97
CA TYR A 7 -6.20 -0.11 -4.54
C TYR A 7 -4.96 -0.50 -3.72
N LEU A 8 -4.98 -0.15 -2.43
CA LEU A 8 -3.94 -0.50 -1.46
C LEU A 8 -4.42 -1.64 -0.57
N LEU A 9 -3.63 -2.71 -0.50
CA LEU A 9 -3.77 -3.79 0.45
C LEU A 9 -2.73 -3.61 1.56
N PHE A 10 -3.12 -3.89 2.81
CA PHE A 10 -2.26 -3.73 3.99
C PHE A 10 -1.98 -5.09 4.59
N GLN A 11 -0.77 -5.62 4.36
CA GLN A 11 -0.36 -6.93 4.85
C GLN A 11 0.29 -6.79 6.23
N PRO A 12 -0.24 -7.43 7.29
CA PRO A 12 0.31 -7.32 8.62
C PRO A 12 1.71 -7.92 8.70
N ILE A 13 2.64 -7.20 9.34
CA ILE A 13 4.00 -7.69 9.63
C ILE A 13 4.02 -8.19 11.08
N VAL A 14 4.39 -9.46 11.25
CA VAL A 14 4.44 -10.12 12.57
C VAL A 14 5.85 -10.65 12.81
N ASN A 15 6.45 -10.28 13.95
CA ASN A 15 7.70 -10.89 14.40
C ASN A 15 7.41 -12.21 15.12
N VAL A 16 7.80 -13.33 14.49
CA VAL A 16 7.55 -14.69 15.00
C VAL A 16 8.34 -15.03 16.27
N GLU A 17 9.47 -14.37 16.51
CA GLU A 17 10.32 -14.62 17.69
C GLU A 17 9.77 -13.92 18.94
N THR A 18 9.15 -12.75 18.78
CA THR A 18 8.57 -11.98 19.88
C THR A 18 7.08 -12.26 20.11
N SER A 19 6.41 -12.92 19.15
CA SER A 19 4.99 -13.32 19.24
C SER A 19 4.76 -14.57 20.11
N THR A 20 5.41 -14.62 21.27
CA THR A 20 5.33 -15.73 22.24
C THR A 20 4.07 -15.69 23.11
N THR A 21 3.26 -14.63 22.99
CA THR A 21 1.95 -14.52 23.66
C THR A 21 0.84 -14.75 22.63
N ASN A 22 -0.27 -15.38 23.03
CA ASN A 22 -1.39 -15.86 22.19
C ASN A 22 -2.09 -14.78 21.32
N VAL A 23 -1.60 -13.55 21.29
CA VAL A 23 -2.08 -12.46 20.44
C VAL A 23 -0.86 -11.78 19.85
N ALA A 24 -0.58 -12.03 18.57
CA ALA A 24 0.42 -11.29 17.82
C ALA A 24 -0.02 -9.81 17.77
N LYS A 25 0.76 -8.93 18.38
CA LYS A 25 0.53 -7.48 18.27
C LYS A 25 0.97 -7.04 16.88
N VAL A 26 0.00 -6.65 16.05
CA VAL A 26 0.26 -6.12 14.70
C VAL A 26 0.15 -4.61 14.76
N ASP A 27 1.29 -3.94 14.88
CA ASP A 27 1.37 -2.48 14.79
C ASP A 27 1.92 -2.02 13.44
N GLU A 28 2.43 -2.92 12.60
CA GLU A 28 3.08 -2.59 11.32
C GLU A 28 2.44 -3.35 10.16
N TYR A 29 2.27 -2.65 9.03
CA TYR A 29 1.66 -3.18 7.81
C TYR A 29 2.48 -2.81 6.58
N GLU A 30 2.78 -3.79 5.74
CA GLU A 30 3.30 -3.56 4.39
C GLU A 30 2.18 -3.06 3.48
N VAL A 31 2.44 -1.95 2.78
CA VAL A 31 1.54 -1.38 1.79
C VAL A 31 1.81 -2.01 0.43
N LEU A 32 0.78 -2.63 -0.13
CA LEU A 32 0.85 -3.37 -1.38
C LEU A 32 -0.10 -2.76 -2.41
N LEU A 33 0.46 -2.35 -3.56
CA LEU A 33 -0.34 -1.89 -4.70
C LEU A 33 -1.01 -3.08 -5.40
N ARG A 34 -2.29 -2.94 -5.72
CA ARG A 34 -3.09 -3.96 -6.39
C ARG A 34 -3.99 -3.35 -7.46
N SER A 35 -4.31 -4.15 -8.46
CA SER A 35 -5.32 -3.82 -9.47
C SER A 35 -6.63 -4.52 -9.17
N TYR A 36 -7.76 -3.80 -9.28
CA TYR A 36 -9.09 -4.41 -9.18
C TYR A 36 -9.39 -5.41 -10.31
N LYS A 37 -8.63 -5.38 -11.41
CA LYS A 37 -8.83 -6.30 -12.55
C LYS A 37 -8.28 -7.69 -12.28
N THR A 38 -7.16 -7.76 -11.60
CA THR A 38 -6.35 -8.99 -11.50
C THR A 38 -6.06 -9.42 -10.07
N ASP A 39 -6.34 -8.55 -9.09
CA ASP A 39 -6.07 -8.77 -7.67
C ASP A 39 -4.58 -8.99 -7.33
N ILE A 40 -3.69 -8.64 -8.26
CA ILE A 40 -2.24 -8.77 -8.13
C ILE A 40 -1.56 -7.42 -8.33
N PHE A 41 -0.24 -7.39 -8.11
CA PHE A 41 0.58 -6.22 -8.42
C PHE A 41 0.49 -5.91 -9.93
N PRO A 42 0.06 -4.69 -10.30
CA PRO A 42 -0.16 -4.33 -11.70
C PRO A 42 1.15 -3.87 -12.35
N SER A 43 2.03 -4.84 -12.61
CA SER A 43 3.40 -4.57 -13.06
C SER A 43 3.44 -3.71 -14.34
N ASP A 44 2.74 -4.10 -15.39
CA ASP A 44 2.82 -3.41 -16.68
C ASP A 44 2.29 -1.97 -16.59
N GLU A 45 1.16 -1.80 -15.90
CA GLU A 45 0.59 -0.50 -15.59
C GLU A 45 1.50 0.37 -14.72
N PHE A 46 2.14 -0.22 -13.71
CA PHE A 46 3.04 0.49 -12.82
C PHE A 46 4.27 0.98 -13.59
N HIS A 47 4.88 0.14 -14.44
CA HIS A 47 6.00 0.56 -15.30
C HIS A 47 5.57 1.64 -16.29
N PHE A 48 4.35 1.56 -16.83
CA PHE A 48 3.80 2.63 -17.67
C PHE A 48 3.70 3.95 -16.90
N ILE A 49 3.15 3.94 -15.67
CA ILE A 49 3.05 5.12 -14.80
C ILE A 49 4.44 5.71 -14.54
N LEU A 50 5.41 4.88 -14.14
CA LEU A 50 6.78 5.34 -13.85
C LEU A 50 7.47 5.97 -15.08
N SER A 51 7.11 5.53 -16.28
CA SER A 51 7.70 6.02 -17.53
C SER A 51 7.09 7.33 -18.03
N HIS A 52 6.01 7.83 -17.42
CA HIS A 52 5.29 9.01 -17.88
C HIS A 52 5.02 9.98 -16.71
N GLU A 53 5.74 11.10 -16.69
CA GLU A 53 5.74 12.08 -15.60
C GLU A 53 4.34 12.55 -15.18
N GLU A 54 3.46 12.84 -16.14
CA GLU A 54 2.08 13.27 -15.85
C GLU A 54 1.29 12.21 -15.06
N TYR A 55 1.44 10.93 -15.42
CA TYR A 55 0.76 9.83 -14.74
C TYR A 55 1.43 9.52 -13.40
N TYR A 56 2.76 9.65 -13.33
CA TYR A 56 3.51 9.49 -12.09
C TYR A 56 3.05 10.51 -11.03
N ILE A 57 2.90 11.79 -11.39
CA ILE A 57 2.42 12.82 -10.46
C ILE A 57 1.00 12.50 -9.97
N ILE A 58 0.10 12.12 -10.88
CA ILE A 58 -1.27 11.72 -10.52
C ILE A 58 -1.26 10.52 -9.58
N PHE A 59 -0.42 9.51 -9.88
CA PHE A 59 -0.28 8.32 -9.05
C PHE A 59 0.26 8.66 -7.66
N MET A 60 1.32 9.47 -7.55
CA MET A 60 1.91 9.83 -6.27
C MET A 60 0.95 10.61 -5.38
N ASN A 61 0.18 11.54 -5.95
CA ASN A 61 -0.85 12.28 -5.21
C ASN A 61 -1.95 11.35 -4.68
N TRP A 62 -2.45 10.44 -5.53
CA TRP A 62 -3.44 9.44 -5.13
C TRP A 62 -2.89 8.50 -4.05
N PHE A 63 -1.66 8.04 -4.21
CA PHE A 63 -1.02 7.11 -3.28
C PHE A 63 -0.83 7.75 -1.91
N SER A 64 -0.31 8.99 -1.85
CA SER A 64 -0.17 9.73 -0.59
C SER A 64 -1.51 10.00 0.08
N GLU A 65 -2.52 10.43 -0.67
CA GLU A 65 -3.87 10.67 -0.14
C GLU A 65 -4.45 9.41 0.52
N LYS A 66 -4.28 8.24 -0.12
CA LYS A 66 -4.76 6.96 0.43
C LYS A 66 -4.01 6.52 1.69
N LEU A 67 -2.71 6.80 1.77
CA LEU A 67 -1.93 6.55 2.99
C LEU A 67 -2.36 7.48 4.12
N GLU A 68 -2.52 8.78 3.83
CA GLU A 68 -2.97 9.77 4.81
C GLU A 68 -4.38 9.45 5.35
N GLU A 69 -5.32 9.09 4.46
CA GLU A 69 -6.65 8.62 4.88
C GLU A 69 -6.56 7.48 5.89
N LYS A 70 -5.65 6.52 5.67
CA LYS A 70 -5.49 5.35 6.53
C LYS A 70 -4.83 5.69 7.86
N LEU A 71 -3.76 6.50 7.84
CA LEU A 71 -3.09 6.97 9.05
C LEU A 71 -3.99 7.87 9.91
N ASN A 72 -4.88 8.65 9.28
CA ASN A 72 -5.86 9.46 10.01
C ASN A 72 -6.94 8.58 10.68
N GLN A 73 -7.33 7.46 10.06
CA GLN A 73 -8.29 6.51 10.64
C GLN A 73 -7.67 5.66 11.75
N HIS A 74 -6.39 5.35 11.63
CA HIS A 74 -5.64 4.45 12.50
C HIS A 74 -4.26 5.04 12.86
N PRO A 75 -4.20 6.10 13.68
CA PRO A 75 -2.94 6.79 14.00
C PRO A 75 -1.94 5.91 14.77
N GLU A 76 -2.37 4.77 15.29
CA GLU A 76 -1.55 3.81 16.04
C GLU A 76 -0.71 2.88 15.16
N ILE A 77 -0.99 2.79 13.86
CA ILE A 77 -0.30 1.84 12.97
C ILE A 77 0.91 2.47 12.30
N VAL A 78 1.86 1.62 11.95
CA VAL A 78 3.04 1.93 11.15
C VAL A 78 2.86 1.31 9.77
N LEU A 79 3.17 2.08 8.72
CA LEU A 79 3.08 1.62 7.33
C LEU A 79 4.49 1.49 6.75
N SER A 80 4.81 0.29 6.25
CA SER A 80 6.00 0.01 5.46
C SER A 80 5.68 0.19 3.98
N VAL A 81 6.40 1.10 3.32
CA VAL A 81 6.17 1.48 1.92
C VAL A 81 7.37 1.07 1.07
N ASN A 82 7.09 0.44 -0.07
CA ASN A 82 8.09 0.06 -1.06
C ASN A 82 8.45 1.28 -1.93
N PHE A 83 9.75 1.51 -2.16
CA PHE A 83 10.31 2.59 -2.99
C PHE A 83 11.17 2.04 -4.12
#